data_AF-X1P8L2-F1
#
_entry.id   AF-X1P8L2-F1
#
_cell.length_a   1.000
_cell.length_b   1.000
_cell.length_c   1.000
_cell.angle_alpha   90.00
_cell.angle_beta   90.00
_cell.angle_gamma   90.00
#
_symmetry.space_group_name_H-M   'P 1'
#
loop_
_entity.id
_entity.type
_entity.pdbx_description
1 polymer ?
#
loop_
_entity_poly.entity_id
_entity_poly.type
_entity_poly.pdbx_seq_one_letter_code
_entity_poly.pdbx_strand_id
1 'polypeptide(L)'
;GWPLYEVIYSGLGANFYGGEVSRQALMAGDMKLTDEPFVNAFKAVDELQQFFPRGYEAINYVDMQQLFGTRQAAMYIGGSWEIGIFEDAGLTDLGWFAPPVENVGDTLQYCFHVDMGVGINK
;
A
#
# COMPACT_ATOMS: atom_id res chain seq x y z
N GLY A 1 5.54 -3.47 11.05
CA GLY A 1 4.76 -4.73 11.10
C GLY A 1 4.17 -5.04 9.74
N TRP A 2 3.20 -5.97 9.67
CA TRP A 2 2.52 -6.35 8.42
C TRP A 2 1.97 -5.15 7.61
N PRO A 3 1.33 -4.12 8.20
CA PRO A 3 0.76 -3.01 7.41
C PRO A 3 1.80 -2.16 6.67
N LEU A 4 2.96 -1.92 7.30
CA LEU A 4 4.04 -1.15 6.67
C LEU A 4 4.58 -1.84 5.42
N TYR A 5 4.66 -3.17 5.46
CA TYR A 5 5.15 -3.96 4.33
C TYR A 5 4.05 -4.24 3.31
N GLU A 6 2.98 -4.92 3.72
CA GLU A 6 1.99 -5.50 2.80
C GLU A 6 1.07 -4.44 2.20
N VAL A 7 0.75 -3.38 2.95
CA VAL A 7 -0.22 -2.38 2.52
C VAL A 7 0.49 -1.14 2.02
N ILE A 8 1.40 -0.57 2.81
CA ILE A 8 2.03 0.71 2.48
C ILE A 8 3.13 0.51 1.44
N TYR A 9 4.16 -0.29 1.72
CA TYR A 9 5.26 -0.46 0.77
C TYR A 9 4.83 -1.17 -0.52
N SER A 10 4.12 -2.30 -0.42
CA SER A 10 3.66 -3.01 -1.62
C SER A 10 2.65 -2.17 -2.42
N GLY A 11 1.71 -1.49 -1.75
CA GLY A 11 0.67 -0.70 -2.41
C GLY A 11 1.17 0.59 -3.06
N LEU A 12 2.09 1.33 -2.41
CA LEU A 12 2.58 2.61 -2.90
C LEU A 12 3.92 2.50 -3.62
N GLY A 13 4.82 1.63 -3.16
CA GLY A 13 6.19 1.54 -3.66
C GLY A 13 6.29 1.17 -5.14
N ALA A 14 5.27 0.50 -5.71
CA ALA A 14 5.24 0.14 -7.13
C ALA A 14 5.37 1.33 -8.08
N ASN A 15 4.85 2.49 -7.68
CA ASN A 15 4.98 3.73 -8.44
C ASN A 15 6.41 4.30 -8.44
N PHE A 16 7.29 3.81 -7.57
CA PHE A 16 8.62 4.37 -7.34
C PHE A 16 9.76 3.39 -7.63
N TYR A 17 9.49 2.08 -7.68
CA TYR A 17 10.49 1.08 -8.07
C TYR A 17 10.44 0.70 -9.56
N GLY A 18 9.55 1.30 -10.35
CA GLY A 18 9.40 0.99 -11.78
C GLY A 18 8.39 -0.11 -12.12
N GLY A 19 7.47 -0.40 -11.19
CA GLY A 19 6.31 -1.27 -11.43
C GLY A 19 6.66 -2.70 -11.89
N GLU A 20 5.80 -3.25 -12.76
CA GLU A 20 5.86 -4.67 -13.17
C GLU A 20 7.20 -5.07 -13.80
N VAL A 21 7.85 -4.18 -14.56
CA VAL A 21 9.13 -4.47 -15.21
C VAL A 21 10.20 -4.77 -14.16
N SER A 22 10.35 -3.90 -13.16
CA SER A 22 11.30 -4.12 -12.08
C SER A 22 10.91 -5.30 -11.19
N ARG A 23 9.62 -5.55 -10.98
CA ARG A 23 9.14 -6.72 -10.22
C ARG A 23 9.55 -8.03 -10.92
N GLN A 24 9.40 -8.11 -12.24
CA GLN A 24 9.80 -9.28 -13.01
C GLN A 24 11.33 -9.46 -13.02
N ALA A 25 12.09 -8.38 -13.16
CA ALA A 25 13.55 -8.43 -13.08
C ALA A 25 14.05 -8.88 -11.70
N LEU A 26 13.41 -8.43 -10.61
CA LEU A 26 13.67 -8.92 -9.26
C LEU A 26 13.38 -10.43 -9.14
N MET A 27 12.24 -10.89 -9.68
CA MET A 27 11.88 -12.31 -9.68
C MET A 27 12.83 -13.19 -10.51
N ALA A 28 13.37 -12.64 -11.61
CA ALA A 28 14.37 -13.30 -12.45
C ALA A 28 15.77 -13.30 -11.82
N GLY A 29 16.01 -12.50 -10.79
CA GLY A 29 17.32 -12.32 -10.15
C GLY A 29 18.23 -11.31 -10.87
N ASP A 30 17.71 -10.58 -11.85
CA ASP A 30 18.43 -9.53 -12.60
C ASP A 30 18.54 -8.22 -11.81
N MET A 31 17.66 -8.02 -10.82
CA MET A 31 17.70 -6.92 -9.87
C MET A 31 17.69 -7.41 -8.43
N LYS A 32 18.08 -6.53 -7.50
CA LYS A 32 18.06 -6.74 -6.05
C LYS A 32 17.24 -5.65 -5.37
N LEU A 33 16.68 -5.96 -4.21
CA LEU A 33 16.01 -4.96 -3.36
C LEU A 33 16.94 -3.81 -2.91
N THR A 34 18.26 -4.00 -3.01
CA THR A 34 19.27 -2.96 -2.71
C THR A 34 19.57 -2.06 -3.91
N ASP A 35 19.02 -2.35 -5.09
CA ASP A 35 19.22 -1.51 -6.27
C ASP A 35 18.42 -0.22 -6.16
N GLU A 36 18.90 0.81 -6.84
CA GLU A 36 18.41 2.19 -6.71
C GLU A 36 16.88 2.35 -6.78
N PRO A 37 16.15 1.71 -7.72
CA PRO A 37 14.70 1.86 -7.79
C PRO A 37 13.97 1.40 -6.52
N PHE A 38 14.38 0.27 -5.94
CA PHE A 38 13.77 -0.25 -4.71
C PHE A 38 14.14 0.61 -3.50
N VAL A 39 15.38 1.08 -3.43
CA VAL A 39 15.82 2.02 -2.38
C VAL A 39 15.03 3.33 -2.47
N ASN A 40 14.76 3.84 -3.67
CA ASN A 40 13.96 5.05 -3.85
C ASN A 40 12.50 4.83 -3.46
N ALA A 41 11.92 3.65 -3.72
CA ALA A 41 10.60 3.31 -3.20
C ALA A 41 10.53 3.31 -1.67
N PHE A 42 11.58 2.80 -0.98
CA PHE A 42 11.65 2.90 0.48
C PHE A 42 11.72 4.35 0.96
N LYS A 43 12.50 5.21 0.29
CA LYS A 43 12.57 6.64 0.62
C LYS A 43 11.23 7.35 0.42
N ALA A 44 10.52 7.07 -0.68
CA ALA A 44 9.21 7.66 -0.94
C ALA A 44 8.18 7.28 0.15
N VAL A 45 8.23 6.04 0.63
CA VAL A 45 7.41 5.61 1.78
C VAL A 45 7.85 6.29 3.08
N ASP A 46 9.16 6.46 3.29
CA ASP A 46 9.73 7.13 4.47
C ASP A 46 9.33 8.61 4.54
N GLU A 47 9.20 9.30 3.41
CA GLU A 47 8.70 10.68 3.35
C GLU A 47 7.30 10.84 3.95
N LEU A 48 6.49 9.77 3.97
CA LEU A 48 5.16 9.77 4.58
C LEU A 48 5.19 9.73 6.10
N GLN A 49 6.32 9.36 6.71
CA GLN A 49 6.48 9.22 8.16
C GLN A 49 6.00 10.46 8.91
N GLN A 50 6.25 11.65 8.36
CA GLN A 50 5.85 12.93 8.97
C GLN A 50 4.33 13.11 9.12
N PHE A 51 3.53 12.38 8.33
CA PHE A 51 2.06 12.39 8.38
C PHE A 51 1.49 11.29 9.25
N PHE A 52 2.31 10.35 9.72
CA PHE A 52 1.86 9.27 10.57
C PHE A 52 1.74 9.69 12.04
N PRO A 53 0.87 9.02 12.82
CA PRO A 53 0.78 9.27 14.25
C PRO A 53 2.11 9.00 14.97
N ARG A 54 2.33 9.66 16.11
CA ARG A 54 3.51 9.39 16.94
C ARG A 54 3.52 7.92 17.38
N GLY A 55 4.64 7.23 17.17
CA GLY A 55 4.78 5.81 17.52
C GLY A 55 4.12 4.87 16.52
N TYR A 56 3.92 5.30 15.27
CA TYR A 56 3.34 4.49 14.19
C TYR A 56 4.02 3.13 14.00
N GLU A 57 5.28 3.00 14.39
CA GLU A 57 6.05 1.76 14.33
C GLU A 57 5.40 0.63 15.17
N ALA A 58 4.67 1.00 16.22
CA ALA A 58 3.95 0.08 17.10
C ALA A 58 2.47 -0.08 16.73
N ILE A 59 1.94 0.73 15.80
CA ILE A 59 0.55 0.66 15.37
C ILE A 59 0.36 -0.61 14.53
N ASN A 60 -0.56 -1.47 14.96
CA ASN A 60 -0.92 -2.67 14.22
C ASN A 60 -2.09 -2.39 13.27
N TYR A 61 -2.46 -3.40 12.47
CA TYR A 61 -3.51 -3.28 11.47
C TYR A 61 -4.88 -2.89 12.05
N VAL A 62 -5.28 -3.53 13.15
CA VAL A 62 -6.55 -3.22 13.82
C VAL A 62 -6.52 -1.82 14.42
N ASP A 63 -5.38 -1.39 14.98
CA ASP A 63 -5.23 -0.03 15.50
C ASP A 63 -5.42 1.00 14.37
N MET A 64 -4.87 0.74 13.17
CA MET A 64 -5.08 1.62 11.99
C MET A 64 -6.56 1.73 11.64
N GLN A 65 -7.28 0.61 11.60
CA GLN A 65 -8.72 0.59 11.31
C GLN A 65 -9.50 1.39 12.36
N GLN A 66 -9.15 1.25 13.64
CA GLN A 66 -9.77 2.00 14.72
C GLN A 66 -9.50 3.50 14.62
N LEU A 67 -8.27 3.91 14.30
CA LEU A 67 -7.92 5.32 14.15
C LEU A 67 -8.73 5.99 13.04
N PHE A 68 -8.83 5.36 11.87
CA PHE A 68 -9.64 5.89 10.78
C PHE A 68 -11.14 5.81 11.08
N GLY A 69 -11.61 4.66 11.58
CA GLY A 69 -13.01 4.42 11.89
C GLY A 69 -13.59 5.37 12.95
N THR A 70 -12.76 5.76 13.92
CA THR A 70 -13.11 6.76 14.95
C THR A 70 -12.79 8.20 14.54
N ARG A 71 -12.41 8.43 13.27
CA ARG A 71 -12.07 9.75 12.70
C ARG A 71 -10.88 10.45 13.37
N GLN A 72 -10.01 9.69 14.02
CA GLN A 72 -8.74 10.18 14.55
C GLN A 72 -7.64 10.25 13.48
N ALA A 73 -7.80 9.51 12.37
CA ALA A 73 -7.01 9.64 11.16
C ALA A 73 -7.90 10.11 10.00
N ALA A 74 -7.42 11.10 9.23
CA ALA A 74 -8.16 11.63 8.08
C ALA A 74 -8.06 10.76 6.82
N MET A 75 -7.02 9.92 6.72
CA MET A 75 -6.79 9.01 5.61
C MET A 75 -6.37 7.64 6.14
N TYR A 76 -6.67 6.61 5.36
CA TYR A 76 -6.28 5.23 5.62
C TYR A 76 -5.63 4.66 4.35
N ILE A 77 -4.38 4.20 4.47
CA ILE A 77 -3.71 3.49 3.37
C ILE A 77 -4.07 2.02 3.52
N GLY A 78 -4.79 1.49 2.53
CA GLY A 78 -5.48 0.20 2.61
C GLY A 78 -5.76 -0.41 1.25
N GLY A 79 -6.42 -1.56 1.26
CA GLY A 79 -7.02 -2.16 0.07
C GLY A 79 -8.53 -1.99 0.03
N SER A 80 -9.16 -2.38 -1.08
CA SER A 80 -10.61 -2.27 -1.26
C SER A 80 -11.41 -3.15 -0.29
N TRP A 81 -10.79 -4.18 0.30
CA TRP A 81 -11.41 -5.06 1.29
C TRP A 81 -11.79 -4.36 2.61
N GLU A 82 -11.30 -3.13 2.83
CA GLU A 82 -11.61 -2.33 4.02
C GLU A 82 -12.98 -1.65 3.95
N ILE A 83 -13.51 -1.45 2.73
CA ILE A 83 -14.71 -0.64 2.51
C ILE A 83 -15.88 -1.20 3.33
N GLY A 84 -16.13 -2.51 3.24
CA GLY A 84 -17.22 -3.15 4.01
C GLY A 84 -17.02 -3.04 5.52
N ILE A 85 -15.78 -3.12 6.01
CA ILE A 85 -15.47 -2.97 7.44
C ILE A 85 -15.85 -1.56 7.93
N PHE A 86 -15.53 -0.53 7.16
CA PHE A 86 -15.87 0.84 7.52
C PHE A 86 -17.35 1.17 7.32
N GLU A 87 -18.00 0.62 6.30
CA GLU A 87 -19.46 0.73 6.11
C GLU A 87 -20.23 0.10 7.28
N ASP A 88 -19.82 -1.10 7.73
CA ASP A 88 -20.40 -1.77 8.91
C ASP A 88 -20.17 -0.97 10.19
N ALA A 89 -19.09 -0.19 10.27
CA ALA A 89 -18.81 0.75 11.36
C ALA A 89 -19.56 2.09 11.22
N GLY A 90 -20.39 2.27 10.18
CA GLY A 90 -21.21 3.46 9.96
C GLY A 90 -20.55 4.59 9.17
N LEU A 91 -19.38 4.36 8.56
CA LEU A 91 -18.76 5.30 7.63
C LEU A 91 -19.30 5.07 6.22
N THR A 92 -20.37 5.76 5.89
CA THR A 92 -21.08 5.63 4.59
C THR A 92 -20.69 6.69 3.56
N ASP A 93 -19.90 7.68 3.95
CA ASP A 93 -19.37 8.74 3.08
C ASP A 93 -17.84 8.59 2.99
N LEU A 94 -17.39 7.58 2.25
CA LEU A 94 -15.98 7.26 2.04
C LEU A 94 -15.56 7.58 0.61
N GLY A 95 -14.46 8.31 0.46
CA GLY A 95 -13.77 8.51 -0.81
C GLY A 95 -12.48 7.72 -0.88
N TRP A 96 -12.01 7.44 -2.09
CA TRP A 96 -10.71 6.82 -2.35
C TRP A 96 -10.02 7.49 -3.54
N PHE A 97 -8.70 7.43 -3.54
CA PHE A 97 -7.87 7.92 -4.63
C PHE A 97 -6.62 7.03 -4.77
N ALA A 98 -6.02 7.06 -5.95
CA ALA A 98 -4.81 6.31 -6.25
C ALA A 98 -3.61 6.80 -5.40
N PRO A 99 -2.64 5.92 -5.08
CA PRO A 99 -1.37 6.39 -4.54
C PRO A 99 -0.68 7.35 -5.54
N PRO A 100 0.14 8.30 -5.04
CA PRO A 100 0.85 9.23 -5.90
C PRO A 100 1.83 8.48 -6.82
N VAL A 101 2.04 9.06 -8.00
CA VAL A 101 3.10 8.67 -8.93
C VAL A 101 4.33 9.57 -8.74
N GLU A 102 5.51 9.09 -9.13
CA GLU A 102 6.76 9.86 -9.00
C GLU A 102 6.75 11.14 -9.83
N ASN A 103 6.32 11.06 -11.10
CA ASN A 103 6.22 12.21 -12.00
C ASN A 103 4.81 12.37 -12.56
N VAL A 104 4.42 13.62 -12.82
CA VAL A 104 3.13 13.94 -13.46
C VAL A 104 3.07 13.28 -14.84
N GLY A 105 2.04 12.44 -15.04
CA GLY A 105 1.82 11.73 -16.30
C GLY A 105 2.38 10.30 -16.32
N ASP A 106 3.08 9.88 -15.26
CA ASP A 106 3.54 8.50 -15.14
C ASP A 106 2.37 7.51 -15.09
N THR A 107 2.60 6.33 -15.67
CA THR A 107 1.63 5.23 -15.62
C THR A 107 1.54 4.72 -14.20
N LEU A 108 0.37 4.92 -13.59
CA LEU A 108 0.02 4.40 -12.29
C LEU A 108 0.21 2.87 -12.22
N GLN A 109 0.91 2.44 -11.19
CA GLN A 109 1.15 1.04 -10.84
C GLN A 109 0.38 0.69 -9.57
N TYR A 110 -0.20 -0.52 -9.54
CA TYR A 110 -0.90 -1.04 -8.37
C TYR A 110 -0.35 -2.42 -8.01
N CYS A 111 -0.20 -2.66 -6.71
CA CYS A 111 -0.14 -4.02 -6.22
C CYS A 111 -1.55 -4.61 -6.21
N PHE A 112 -1.71 -5.75 -6.90
CA PHE A 112 -2.96 -6.49 -6.88
C PHE A 112 -2.83 -7.69 -5.96
N HIS A 113 -3.58 -7.70 -4.86
CA HIS A 113 -3.70 -8.88 -4.01
C HIS A 113 -4.79 -9.78 -4.58
N VAL A 114 -4.40 -10.95 -5.07
CA VAL A 114 -5.36 -11.93 -5.60
C VAL A 114 -6.18 -12.48 -4.44
N ASP A 115 -7.47 -12.19 -4.44
CA ASP A 115 -8.40 -12.60 -3.37
C ASP A 115 -8.88 -14.04 -3.57
N MET A 116 -9.43 -14.35 -4.75
CA MET A 116 -10.03 -15.65 -5.03
C MET A 116 -9.53 -16.25 -6.35
N GLY A 117 -9.03 -17.49 -6.27
CA GLY A 117 -8.70 -18.33 -7.42
C GLY A 117 -9.51 -19.63 -7.38
N VAL A 118 -10.21 -19.94 -8.47
CA VAL A 118 -10.95 -21.21 -8.62
C VAL A 118 -10.24 -22.06 -9.66
N GLY A 119 -9.83 -23.26 -9.27
CA GLY A 119 -9.27 -24.27 -10.16
C GLY A 119 -10.15 -25.52 -10.19
N ILE A 120 -10.33 -26.11 -11.37
CA ILE A 120 -10.99 -27.40 -11.54
C ILE A 120 -9.92 -28.41 -11.95
N ASN A 121 -9.87 -29.55 -11.25
CA ASN A 121 -8.96 -30.63 -11.59
C ASN A 121 -9.38 -31.27 -12.93
N LYS A 122 -8.42 -31.77 -13.71
CA LYS A 122 -8.70 -32.54 -14.93
C LYS A 122 -9.22 -33.93 -14.60
#